data_AF-X1FL51-F1
#
_entry.id   AF-X1FL51-F1
#
_cell.length_a   1.000
_cell.length_b   1.000
_cell.length_c   1.000
_cell.angle_alpha   90.00
_cell.angle_beta   90.00
_cell.angle_gamma   90.00
#
_symmetry.space_group_name_H-M   'P 1'
#
loop_
_entity.id
_entity.type
_entity.pdbx_description
1 polymer ?
#
loop_
_entity_poly.entity_id
_entity_poly.type
_entity_poly.pdbx_seq_one_letter_code
_entity_poly.pdbx_strand_id
1 'polypeptide(L)'
;MIDTTKTHEIIRVAINTEKPTLLIEIDWIILIAVAILILAYLLFRKRIIKLFHLYEMEFEISGSPKAKFKVRRNSQNLYIANRIYIELTTRKAAIPIDEENDVIEEVYNSWYKLFEIIREEIKSLPGEYLKDHDPTNALIGLTSRILNEGLRPHLTKYQARYRQWLKQEIEKRKDEDITPQEI
;
A
#
# COMPACT_ATOMS: atom_id res chain seq x y z
N MET A 1 -34.59 -65.31 20.52
CA MET A 1 -34.25 -64.32 19.48
C MET A 1 -34.73 -62.97 20.00
N ILE A 2 -33.86 -62.18 20.61
CA ILE A 2 -34.22 -60.86 21.16
C ILE A 2 -33.82 -59.85 20.10
N ASP A 3 -34.81 -59.32 19.39
CA ASP A 3 -34.59 -58.24 18.45
C ASP A 3 -34.47 -56.93 19.24
N THR A 4 -33.22 -56.52 19.50
CA THR A 4 -32.88 -55.22 20.08
C THR A 4 -32.43 -54.27 18.98
N THR A 5 -33.33 -53.90 18.08
CA THR A 5 -33.15 -52.69 17.27
C THR A 5 -33.98 -51.57 17.90
N LYS A 6 -33.37 -50.84 18.85
CA LYS A 6 -33.90 -49.55 19.32
C LYS A 6 -33.83 -48.56 18.15
N THR A 7 -34.93 -48.39 17.45
CA THR A 7 -35.07 -47.34 16.43
C THR A 7 -35.06 -45.99 17.14
N HIS A 8 -34.01 -45.20 16.90
CA HIS A 8 -33.94 -43.82 17.36
C HIS A 8 -34.52 -42.93 16.25
N GLU A 9 -35.72 -42.40 16.44
CA GLU A 9 -36.31 -41.41 15.55
C GLU A 9 -35.64 -40.06 15.81
N ILE A 10 -34.83 -39.60 14.87
CA ILE A 10 -33.94 -38.43 15.06
C ILE A 10 -34.69 -37.11 14.82
N ILE A 11 -35.70 -37.11 13.93
CA ILE A 11 -36.54 -35.96 13.59
C ILE A 11 -37.95 -36.45 13.21
N ARG A 12 -38.98 -35.93 13.87
CA ARG A 12 -40.38 -36.18 13.49
C ARG A 12 -41.06 -34.87 13.10
N VAL A 13 -41.55 -34.81 11.86
CA VAL A 13 -42.34 -33.69 11.34
C VAL A 13 -43.74 -34.21 11.05
N ALA A 14 -44.74 -33.69 11.74
CA ALA A 14 -46.14 -34.00 11.51
C ALA A 14 -46.91 -32.74 11.11
N ILE A 15 -47.71 -32.84 10.05
CA ILE A 15 -48.59 -31.77 9.58
C ILE A 15 -50.02 -32.21 9.88
N ASN A 16 -50.69 -31.50 10.77
CA ASN A 16 -52.10 -31.74 11.06
C ASN A 16 -52.97 -30.96 10.05
N THR A 17 -53.80 -31.68 9.29
CA THR A 17 -54.64 -31.11 8.23
C THR A 17 -55.94 -30.48 8.75
N GLU A 18 -56.31 -30.68 10.03
CA GLU A 18 -57.52 -30.10 10.62
C GLU A 18 -57.25 -28.81 11.41
N LYS A 19 -56.01 -28.62 11.88
CA LYS A 19 -55.50 -27.39 12.47
C LYS A 19 -54.07 -27.20 11.95
N PRO A 20 -53.74 -26.14 11.20
CA PRO A 20 -52.41 -25.95 10.62
C PRO A 20 -51.39 -25.68 11.72
N THR A 21 -50.92 -26.76 12.34
CA THR A 21 -49.98 -26.75 13.46
C THR A 21 -48.83 -27.66 13.06
N LEU A 22 -47.63 -27.08 13.07
CA LEU A 22 -46.38 -27.78 12.76
C LEU A 22 -45.78 -28.22 14.08
N LEU A 23 -45.75 -29.53 14.32
CA LEU A 23 -45.05 -30.11 15.45
C LEU A 23 -43.70 -30.64 14.97
N ILE A 24 -42.64 -30.07 15.52
CA ILE A 24 -41.25 -30.42 15.22
C ILE A 24 -40.66 -30.99 16.50
N GLU A 25 -40.46 -32.30 16.52
CA GLU A 25 -39.78 -33.01 17.62
C GLU A 25 -38.33 -33.27 17.18
N ILE A 26 -37.39 -32.67 17.91
CA ILE A 26 -35.94 -32.78 17.65
C ILE A 26 -35.26 -33.35 18.88
N ASP A 27 -34.35 -34.28 18.66
CA ASP A 27 -33.48 -34.81 19.70
C ASP A 27 -32.56 -33.71 20.28
N TRP A 28 -32.49 -33.64 21.61
CA TRP A 28 -31.64 -32.71 22.36
C TRP A 28 -30.16 -32.79 21.95
N ILE A 29 -29.69 -33.95 21.47
CA ILE A 29 -28.32 -34.13 20.97
C ILE A 29 -28.04 -33.24 19.74
N ILE A 30 -29.01 -33.12 18.83
CA ILE A 30 -28.87 -32.27 17.63
C ILE A 30 -28.83 -30.79 18.03
N LEU A 31 -29.67 -30.38 18.99
CA LEU A 31 -29.66 -29.01 19.48
C LEU A 31 -28.32 -28.65 20.11
N ILE A 32 -27.72 -29.55 20.90
CA ILE A 32 -26.39 -29.34 21.48
C ILE A 32 -25.32 -29.27 20.38
N ALA A 33 -25.36 -30.15 19.39
CA ALA A 33 -24.39 -30.13 18.28
C ALA A 33 -24.45 -28.81 17.50
N VAL A 34 -25.65 -28.31 17.21
CA VAL A 34 -25.85 -27.01 16.53
C VAL A 34 -25.37 -25.86 17.41
N ALA A 35 -25.65 -25.87 18.71
CA ALA A 35 -25.16 -24.86 19.64
C ALA A 35 -23.62 -24.81 19.71
N ILE A 36 -22.96 -25.98 19.73
CA ILE A 36 -21.50 -26.09 19.71
C ILE A 36 -20.92 -25.54 18.39
N LEU A 37 -21.54 -25.87 17.25
CA LEU A 37 -21.11 -25.34 15.94
C LEU A 37 -21.24 -23.82 15.86
N ILE A 38 -22.34 -23.25 16.37
CA ILE A 38 -22.53 -21.80 16.44
C ILE A 38 -21.48 -21.16 17.34
N LEU A 39 -21.21 -21.74 18.52
CA LEU A 39 -20.20 -21.23 19.44
C LEU A 39 -18.79 -21.28 18.83
N ALA A 40 -18.46 -22.40 18.19
CA ALA A 40 -17.19 -22.56 17.46
C ALA A 40 -17.07 -21.52 16.34
N TYR A 41 -18.13 -21.31 15.54
CA TYR A 41 -18.16 -20.28 14.50
C TYR A 41 -17.93 -18.86 15.08
N LEU A 42 -18.60 -18.52 16.18
CA LEU A 42 -18.44 -17.21 16.82
C LEU A 42 -17.01 -17.00 17.38
N LEU A 43 -16.40 -18.05 17.95
CA LEU A 43 -15.02 -18.00 18.45
C LEU A 43 -13.99 -17.92 17.31
N PHE A 44 -14.17 -18.72 16.24
CA PHE A 44 -13.30 -18.69 15.07
C PHE A 44 -13.42 -17.37 14.31
N ARG A 45 -14.62 -16.80 14.17
CA ARG A 45 -14.83 -15.49 13.54
C ARG A 45 -14.00 -14.40 14.22
N LYS A 46 -14.00 -14.35 15.56
CA LYS A 46 -13.19 -13.37 16.32
C LYS A 46 -11.68 -13.57 16.13
N ARG A 47 -11.20 -14.82 16.02
CA ARG A 47 -9.78 -15.13 15.78
C ARG A 47 -9.34 -14.81 14.35
N ILE A 48 -10.16 -15.14 13.36
CA ILE A 48 -9.88 -14.88 11.94
C ILE A 48 -9.81 -13.37 11.69
N ILE A 49 -10.74 -12.58 12.24
CA ILE A 49 -10.69 -11.10 12.14
C ILE A 49 -9.38 -10.55 12.74
N LYS A 50 -8.89 -11.09 13.86
CA LYS A 50 -7.60 -10.70 14.43
C LYS A 50 -6.39 -11.12 13.58
N LEU A 51 -6.44 -12.27 12.90
CA LEU A 51 -5.35 -12.73 12.02
C LEU A 51 -5.22 -11.86 10.76
N PHE A 52 -6.33 -11.31 10.27
CA PHE A 52 -6.35 -10.33 9.17
C PHE A 52 -6.04 -8.90 9.63
N HIS A 53 -6.05 -8.62 10.94
CA HIS A 53 -5.63 -7.33 11.48
C HIS A 53 -4.10 -7.21 11.50
N LEU A 54 -3.58 -6.68 10.38
CA LEU A 54 -2.38 -5.86 10.25
C LEU A 54 -1.02 -6.49 10.60
N TYR A 55 -0.29 -6.87 9.55
CA TYR A 55 1.16 -6.77 9.56
C TYR A 55 1.55 -5.30 9.38
N GLU A 56 1.84 -4.61 10.48
CA GLU A 56 2.51 -3.32 10.47
C GLU A 56 3.96 -3.55 10.01
N MET A 57 4.36 -2.92 8.91
CA MET A 57 5.77 -2.91 8.49
C MET A 57 6.37 -1.56 8.87
N GLU A 58 7.44 -1.60 9.65
CA GLU A 58 8.28 -0.42 9.92
C GLU A 58 9.32 -0.30 8.79
N PHE A 59 9.35 0.85 8.14
CA PHE A 59 10.37 1.18 7.16
C PHE A 59 11.34 2.21 7.76
N GLU A 60 12.63 1.90 7.75
CA GLU A 60 13.70 2.86 7.99
C GLU A 60 14.24 3.32 6.63
N ILE A 61 14.00 4.58 6.28
CA ILE A 61 14.62 5.21 5.11
C ILE A 61 15.96 5.79 5.57
N SER A 62 17.05 5.40 4.90
CA SER A 62 18.39 5.91 5.17
C SER A 62 18.54 7.33 4.63
N GLY A 63 18.76 8.29 5.54
CA GLY A 63 18.94 9.72 5.28
C GLY A 63 18.57 10.50 6.55
N SER A 64 19.33 11.55 6.88
CA SER A 64 19.00 12.43 8.01
C SER A 64 17.86 13.38 7.58
N PRO A 65 16.64 13.31 8.16
CA PRO A 65 16.24 12.59 9.38
C PRO A 65 15.61 11.21 9.10
N LYS A 66 15.85 10.27 10.04
CA LYS A 66 15.22 8.94 10.04
C LYS A 66 13.73 9.07 10.35
N ALA A 67 12.87 8.68 9.42
CA ALA A 67 11.42 8.72 9.59
C ALA A 67 10.85 7.29 9.59
N LYS A 68 10.04 6.96 10.61
CA LYS A 68 9.33 5.68 10.75
C LYS A 68 7.89 5.84 10.27
N PHE A 69 7.43 4.97 9.37
CA PHE A 69 6.08 5.01 8.83
C PHE A 69 5.33 3.70 9.04
N LYS A 70 4.05 3.78 9.43
CA LYS A 70 3.13 2.63 9.56
C LYS A 70 2.17 2.59 8.38
N VAL A 71 2.26 1.56 7.53
CA VAL A 71 1.38 1.40 6.37
C VAL A 71 0.42 0.22 6.58
N ARG A 72 -0.88 0.47 6.46
CA ARG A 72 -1.93 -0.57 6.55
C ARG A 72 -2.01 -1.35 5.23
N ARG A 73 -1.84 -2.67 5.28
CA ARG A 73 -1.80 -3.57 4.12
C ARG A 73 -3.16 -3.62 3.37
N ASN A 74 -3.22 -2.94 2.23
CA ASN A 74 -4.10 -3.27 1.10
C ASN A 74 -3.18 -3.55 -0.10
N SER A 75 -3.46 -4.58 -0.91
CA SER A 75 -2.56 -5.05 -1.98
C SER A 75 -2.21 -3.93 -2.97
N GLN A 76 -3.15 -3.03 -3.27
CA GLN A 76 -2.94 -1.90 -4.17
C GLN A 76 -2.01 -0.82 -3.57
N ASN A 77 -2.19 -0.44 -2.30
CA ASN A 77 -1.30 0.53 -1.64
C ASN A 77 0.12 0.00 -1.50
N LEU A 78 0.26 -1.29 -1.17
CA LEU A 78 1.57 -1.92 -1.08
C LEU A 78 2.25 -1.99 -2.46
N TYR A 79 1.47 -2.26 -3.51
CA TYR A 79 1.96 -2.27 -4.88
C TYR A 79 2.47 -0.89 -5.32
N ILE A 80 1.68 0.16 -5.09
CA ILE A 80 2.06 1.54 -5.44
C ILE A 80 3.25 2.01 -4.60
N ALA A 81 3.27 1.71 -3.31
CA ALA A 81 4.41 2.01 -2.43
C ALA A 81 5.70 1.33 -2.90
N ASN A 82 5.63 0.06 -3.33
CA ASN A 82 6.77 -0.67 -3.85
C ASN A 82 7.29 -0.05 -5.17
N ARG A 83 6.40 0.32 -6.09
CA ARG A 83 6.80 0.98 -7.34
C ARG A 83 7.52 2.30 -7.08
N ILE A 84 6.98 3.13 -6.19
CA ILE A 84 7.63 4.37 -5.78
C ILE A 84 8.99 4.09 -5.12
N TYR A 85 9.09 3.06 -4.28
CA TYR A 85 10.35 2.65 -3.65
C TYR A 85 11.42 2.23 -4.67
N ILE A 86 11.06 1.46 -5.69
CA ILE A 86 11.98 1.05 -6.75
C ILE A 86 12.53 2.29 -7.48
N GLU A 87 11.66 3.24 -7.85
CA GLU A 87 12.08 4.48 -8.50
C GLU A 87 13.03 5.31 -7.60
N LEU A 88 12.75 5.38 -6.30
CA LEU A 88 13.57 6.08 -5.31
C LEU A 88 14.90 5.37 -4.98
N THR A 89 15.07 4.09 -5.31
CA THR A 89 16.30 3.35 -4.98
C THR A 89 17.18 3.07 -6.19
N THR A 90 16.64 3.20 -7.40
CA THR A 90 17.33 2.85 -8.65
C THR A 90 17.66 4.05 -9.52
N ARG A 91 17.00 5.19 -9.33
CA ARG A 91 17.30 6.39 -10.13
C ARG A 91 18.51 7.14 -9.60
N LYS A 92 19.29 7.66 -10.54
CA LYS A 92 20.36 8.66 -10.35
C LYS A 92 19.93 9.85 -9.48
N ALA A 93 18.63 10.17 -9.46
CA ALA A 93 18.06 11.22 -8.63
C ALA A 93 18.08 10.94 -7.11
N ALA A 94 18.19 9.68 -6.71
CA ALA A 94 18.03 9.24 -5.33
C ALA A 94 19.18 8.33 -4.86
N ILE A 95 20.27 8.29 -5.63
CA ILE A 95 21.55 7.67 -5.31
C ILE A 95 22.57 8.82 -5.13
N PRO A 96 23.64 8.67 -4.32
CA PRO A 96 24.69 9.66 -4.24
C PRO A 96 25.24 10.03 -5.62
N ILE A 97 25.45 11.33 -5.84
CA ILE A 97 26.01 11.86 -7.09
C ILE A 97 27.49 11.45 -7.14
N ASP A 98 27.90 10.87 -8.26
CA ASP A 98 29.30 10.63 -8.59
C ASP A 98 29.88 11.90 -9.21
N GLU A 99 30.69 12.64 -8.45
CA GLU A 99 31.25 13.92 -8.90
C GLU A 99 32.18 13.79 -10.12
N GLU A 100 32.75 12.61 -10.37
CA GLU A 100 33.64 12.38 -11.52
C GLU A 100 32.84 12.03 -12.78
N ASN A 101 31.77 11.24 -12.64
CA ASN A 101 31.08 10.62 -13.77
C ASN A 101 29.67 11.16 -14.04
N ASP A 102 29.08 11.91 -13.11
CA ASP A 102 27.69 12.38 -13.24
C ASP A 102 27.57 13.79 -13.80
N VAL A 103 26.98 13.87 -14.99
CA VAL A 103 26.57 15.15 -15.57
C VAL A 103 25.37 15.71 -14.81
N ILE A 104 25.53 16.90 -14.22
CA ILE A 104 24.51 17.56 -13.40
C ILE A 104 23.19 17.78 -14.16
N GLU A 105 23.25 18.07 -15.46
CA GLU A 105 22.05 18.17 -16.30
C GLU A 105 21.24 16.86 -16.32
N GLU A 106 21.90 15.71 -16.45
CA GLU A 106 21.25 14.39 -16.43
C GLU A 106 20.64 14.08 -15.07
N VAL A 107 21.32 14.46 -13.98
CA VAL A 107 20.80 14.33 -12.61
C VAL A 107 19.48 15.10 -12.52
N TYR A 108 19.45 16.36 -12.93
CA TYR A 108 18.22 17.16 -12.90
C TYR A 108 17.12 16.62 -13.81
N ASN A 109 17.46 16.08 -14.98
CA ASN A 109 16.49 15.42 -15.86
C ASN A 109 15.91 14.15 -15.21
N SER A 110 16.74 13.39 -14.49
CA SER A 110 16.30 12.23 -13.70
C SER A 110 15.38 12.63 -12.54
N TRP A 111 15.68 13.74 -11.84
CA TRP A 111 14.82 14.31 -10.80
C TRP A 111 13.45 14.73 -11.34
N TYR A 112 13.42 15.40 -12.49
CA TYR A 112 12.15 15.78 -13.12
C TYR A 112 11.33 14.55 -13.49
N LYS A 113 11.98 13.51 -14.03
CA LYS A 113 11.30 12.27 -14.37
C LYS A 113 10.76 11.52 -13.16
N LEU A 114 11.51 11.50 -12.06
CA LEU A 114 11.06 10.95 -10.78
C LEU A 114 9.82 11.69 -10.25
N PHE A 115 9.79 13.02 -10.35
CA PHE A 115 8.62 13.82 -9.98
C PHE A 115 7.38 13.43 -10.78
N GLU A 116 7.49 13.28 -12.10
CA GLU A 116 6.39 12.84 -12.96
C GLU A 116 5.87 11.46 -12.55
N ILE A 117 6.77 10.48 -12.39
CA ILE A 117 6.40 9.10 -12.08
C ILE A 117 5.67 9.02 -10.74
N ILE A 118 6.24 9.60 -9.69
CA ILE A 118 5.61 9.59 -8.37
C ILE A 118 4.24 10.29 -8.43
N ARG A 119 4.11 11.40 -9.16
CA ARG A 119 2.81 12.08 -9.33
C ARG A 119 1.78 11.20 -10.02
N GLU A 120 2.15 10.47 -11.07
CA GLU A 120 1.22 9.54 -11.76
C GLU A 120 0.87 8.32 -10.89
N GLU A 121 1.83 7.77 -10.15
CA GLU A 121 1.56 6.69 -9.18
C GLU A 121 0.53 7.13 -8.12
N ILE A 122 0.68 8.34 -7.56
CA ILE A 122 -0.29 8.86 -6.58
C ILE A 122 -1.67 9.06 -7.22
N LYS A 123 -1.75 9.59 -8.45
CA LYS A 123 -3.03 9.79 -9.15
C LYS A 123 -3.78 8.48 -9.38
N SER A 124 -3.07 7.36 -9.48
CA SER A 124 -3.67 6.04 -9.64
C SER A 124 -4.35 5.51 -8.38
N LEU A 125 -4.15 6.16 -7.22
CA LEU A 125 -4.76 5.74 -5.95
C LEU A 125 -6.26 6.07 -5.90
N PRO A 126 -7.12 5.10 -5.55
CA PRO A 126 -8.52 5.34 -5.22
C PRO A 126 -8.73 6.40 -4.13
N GLY A 127 -9.74 7.26 -4.31
CA GLY A 127 -10.06 8.32 -3.35
C GLY A 127 -10.48 7.84 -1.96
N GLU A 128 -10.82 6.57 -1.81
CA GLU A 128 -11.13 5.94 -0.52
C GLU A 128 -9.95 6.00 0.46
N TYR A 129 -8.71 5.99 -0.05
CA TYR A 129 -7.50 6.10 0.76
C TYR A 129 -7.25 7.49 1.35
N LEU A 130 -8.01 8.50 0.92
CA LEU A 130 -7.97 9.87 1.47
C LEU A 130 -8.81 10.01 2.75
N LYS A 131 -9.78 9.12 2.99
CA LYS A 131 -10.81 9.30 4.04
C LYS A 131 -10.41 8.75 5.41
N ASP A 132 -9.63 7.67 5.44
CA ASP A 132 -9.42 6.89 6.67
C ASP A 132 -8.07 7.13 7.36
N HIS A 133 -7.20 7.99 6.81
CA HIS A 133 -5.81 8.08 7.26
C HIS A 133 -5.40 9.51 7.59
N ASP A 134 -4.66 9.68 8.68
CA ASP A 134 -3.92 10.91 8.96
C ASP A 134 -3.04 11.20 7.73
N PRO A 135 -3.25 12.34 7.04
CA PRO A 135 -2.51 12.68 5.84
C PRO A 135 -1.00 12.62 6.08
N THR A 136 -0.54 12.88 7.31
CA THR A 136 0.88 12.88 7.69
C THR A 136 1.51 11.49 7.65
N ASN A 137 0.77 10.41 7.91
CA ASN A 137 1.32 9.05 8.01
C ASN A 137 0.94 8.15 6.83
N ALA A 138 0.01 8.62 5.98
CA ALA A 138 -0.40 7.92 4.77
C ALA A 138 0.64 8.03 3.64
N LEU A 139 0.65 7.03 2.76
CA LEU A 139 1.45 7.02 1.52
C LEU A 139 1.32 8.33 0.73
N ILE A 140 0.12 8.90 0.68
CA ILE A 140 -0.18 10.16 -0.04
C ILE A 140 0.55 11.35 0.58
N GLY A 141 0.61 11.47 1.91
CA GLY A 141 1.33 12.60 2.52
C GLY A 141 2.82 12.43 2.48
N LEU A 142 3.35 11.21 2.67
CA LEU A 142 4.78 10.95 2.49
C LEU A 142 5.22 11.33 1.07
N THR A 143 4.50 10.84 0.07
CA THR A 143 4.82 11.12 -1.33
C THR A 143 4.60 12.59 -1.68
N SER A 144 3.56 13.25 -1.13
CA SER A 144 3.38 14.70 -1.27
C SER A 144 4.55 15.49 -0.70
N ARG A 145 5.12 15.09 0.45
CA ARG A 145 6.31 15.72 1.01
C ARG A 145 7.55 15.48 0.16
N ILE A 146 7.78 14.26 -0.31
CA ILE A 146 8.87 13.97 -1.26
C ILE A 146 8.78 14.88 -2.49
N LEU A 147 7.59 15.00 -3.08
CA LEU A 147 7.37 15.85 -4.25
C LEU A 147 7.55 17.34 -3.95
N ASN A 148 6.98 17.85 -2.85
CA ASN A 148 6.88 19.29 -2.59
C ASN A 148 8.03 19.87 -1.79
N GLU A 149 8.57 19.12 -0.83
CA GLU A 149 9.67 19.55 0.04
C GLU A 149 11.02 19.05 -0.50
N GLY A 150 11.06 17.82 -1.03
CA GLY A 150 12.26 17.25 -1.63
C GLY A 150 12.52 17.74 -3.06
N LEU A 151 11.70 17.31 -4.01
CA LEU A 151 11.98 17.49 -5.44
C LEU A 151 11.69 18.92 -5.95
N ARG A 152 10.57 19.53 -5.54
CA ARG A 152 10.11 20.82 -6.09
C ARG A 152 11.12 21.98 -5.90
N PRO A 153 11.79 22.16 -4.75
CA PRO A 153 12.78 23.23 -4.61
C PRO A 153 13.94 23.08 -5.60
N HIS A 154 14.44 21.86 -5.80
CA HIS A 154 15.49 21.55 -6.76
C HIS A 154 15.08 21.84 -8.20
N LEU A 155 13.87 21.44 -8.59
CA LEU A 155 13.39 21.64 -9.96
C LEU A 155 13.01 23.10 -10.27
N THR A 156 12.50 23.85 -9.30
CA THR A 156 12.01 25.23 -9.56
C THR A 156 13.09 26.30 -9.34
N LYS A 157 13.93 26.17 -8.31
CA LYS A 157 14.92 27.19 -7.96
C LYS A 157 16.30 26.86 -8.51
N TYR A 158 16.78 25.64 -8.29
CA TYR A 158 18.17 25.29 -8.57
C TYR A 158 18.38 24.89 -10.03
N GLN A 159 17.53 24.00 -10.56
CA GLN A 159 17.57 23.57 -11.97
C GLN A 159 17.38 24.74 -12.94
N ALA A 160 16.46 25.66 -12.66
CA ALA A 160 16.22 26.82 -13.50
C ALA A 160 17.46 27.73 -13.60
N ARG A 161 18.11 28.01 -12.47
CA ARG A 161 19.37 28.78 -12.42
C ARG A 161 20.50 28.05 -13.13
N TYR A 162 20.65 26.75 -12.89
CA TYR A 162 21.66 25.92 -13.53
C TYR A 162 21.50 25.92 -15.06
N ARG A 163 20.28 25.69 -15.58
CA ARG A 163 20.02 25.71 -17.03
C ARG A 163 20.32 27.07 -17.67
N GLN A 164 20.01 28.16 -16.96
CA GLN A 164 20.35 29.50 -17.44
C GLN A 164 21.86 29.70 -17.50
N TRP A 165 22.59 29.30 -16.45
CA TRP A 165 24.05 29.38 -16.41
C TRP A 165 24.69 28.50 -17.50
N LEU A 166 24.28 27.24 -17.62
CA LEU A 166 24.80 26.29 -18.61
C LEU A 166 24.62 26.82 -20.03
N LYS A 167 23.44 27.38 -20.33
CA LYS A 167 23.18 28.00 -21.63
C LYS A 167 24.14 29.17 -21.92
N GLN A 168 24.40 30.03 -20.93
CA GLN A 168 25.34 31.14 -21.08
C GLN A 168 26.77 30.66 -21.27
N GLU A 169 27.18 29.60 -20.58
CA GLU A 169 28.55 29.10 -20.64
C GLU A 169 28.82 28.37 -21.97
N ILE A 170 27.87 27.57 -22.45
CA ILE A 170 27.90 26.99 -23.80
C ILE A 170 28.00 28.09 -24.87
N GLU A 171 27.28 29.19 -24.70
CA GLU A 171 27.28 30.29 -25.67
C GLU A 171 28.60 31.06 -25.71
N LYS A 172 29.30 31.20 -24.57
CA LYS A 172 30.64 31.81 -24.51
C LYS A 172 31.72 30.92 -25.11
N ARG A 173 31.59 29.61 -24.94
CA ARG A 173 32.58 28.60 -25.34
C ARG A 173 32.18 27.87 -26.62
N LYS A 174 31.34 28.51 -27.43
CA LYS A 174 30.73 27.89 -28.62
C LYS A 174 31.74 27.45 -29.68
N ASP A 175 32.94 28.02 -29.63
CA ASP A 175 34.08 27.68 -30.51
C ASP A 175 35.05 26.66 -29.89
N GLU A 176 34.81 26.26 -28.63
CA GLU A 176 35.57 25.23 -27.91
C GLU A 176 34.76 23.91 -27.96
N ASP A 177 35.36 22.80 -28.40
CA ASP A 177 34.71 21.48 -28.44
C ASP A 177 34.69 20.85 -27.04
N ILE A 178 33.93 21.46 -26.13
CA ILE A 178 33.84 21.09 -24.71
C ILE A 178 32.49 20.43 -24.44
N THR A 179 32.52 19.27 -23.80
CA THR A 179 31.31 18.54 -23.43
C THR A 179 30.63 19.16 -22.21
N PRO A 180 29.31 18.97 -22.00
CA PRO A 180 28.61 19.47 -20.80
C PRO A 180 29.17 18.97 -19.45
N GLN A 181 29.97 17.90 -19.47
CA GLN A 181 30.66 17.38 -18.28
C GLN A 181 31.96 18.14 -17.96
N GLU A 182 32.54 18.80 -18.96
CA GLU A 182 33.80 19.54 -18.88
C GLU A 182 33.58 21.06 -18.65
N ILE A 183 32.32 21.51 -18.63
CA ILE A 183 31.89 22.89 -18.32
C ILE A 183 31.65 23.06 -16.81
#